data_AF-A0A7S3HTR2-F1
#
_entry.id   AF-A0A7S3HTR2-F1
#
_cell.length_a   1.000
_cell.length_b   1.000
_cell.length_c   1.000
_cell.angle_alpha   90.00
_cell.angle_beta   90.00
_cell.angle_gamma   90.00
#
_symmetry.space_group_name_H-M   'P 1'
#
loop_
_entity.id
_entity.type
_entity.pdbx_description
1 polymer ?
#
loop_
_entity_poly.entity_id
_entity_poly.type
_entity_poly.pdbx_seq_one_letter_code
_entity_poly.pdbx_strand_id
1 'polypeptide(L)'
;FEKAEQAYDFYCDRRLNCEPNNSLAPSYRTLFENVDRTVDCDGYENTQPLHLKTITLAGLPVEDIPCLEVWDLSGKVFGSHVGWKHTSMCTWDSEYGDGYFQVDQNILGDFAIVCKFGGQLANSKDKSTVIFKYQNTTAFLTGDKLE
;
A
#
# COMPACT_ATOMS: atom_id res chain seq x y z
N PHE A 1 1.61 7.84 27.84
CA PHE A 1 1.53 6.65 26.99
C PHE A 1 2.89 5.99 27.03
N GLU A 2 2.94 4.68 27.26
CA GLU A 2 4.21 3.92 27.23
C GLU A 2 4.49 3.37 25.83
N LYS A 3 3.45 3.26 24.99
CA LYS A 3 3.52 2.83 23.60
C LYS A 3 2.84 3.83 22.66
N ALA A 4 3.36 3.95 21.45
CA ALA A 4 2.82 4.74 20.36
C ALA A 4 1.45 4.22 19.92
N GLU A 5 1.24 2.90 19.90
CA GLU A 5 -0.09 2.31 19.62
C GLU A 5 -1.19 2.84 20.57
N GLN A 6 -0.88 2.99 21.86
CA GLN A 6 -1.83 3.54 22.85
C GLN A 6 -2.17 5.01 22.56
N ALA A 7 -1.22 5.77 22.00
CA ALA A 7 -1.46 7.15 21.60
C ALA A 7 -2.37 7.22 20.36
N TYR A 8 -2.26 6.26 19.44
CA TYR A 8 -3.18 6.12 18.31
C TYR A 8 -4.62 5.89 18.78
N ASP A 9 -4.82 4.92 19.67
CA ASP A 9 -6.15 4.60 20.19
C ASP A 9 -6.76 5.77 20.97
N PHE A 10 -5.96 6.43 21.81
CA PHE A 10 -6.38 7.64 22.52
C PHE A 10 -6.79 8.77 21.57
N TYR A 11 -6.04 8.99 20.48
CA TYR A 11 -6.37 10.01 19.50
C TYR A 11 -7.69 9.68 18.78
N CYS A 12 -7.85 8.43 18.35
CA CYS A 12 -9.08 7.98 17.69
C CYS A 12 -10.31 8.14 18.60
N ASP A 13 -10.19 7.76 19.88
CA ASP A 13 -11.25 7.93 20.87
C ASP A 13 -11.61 9.40 21.08
N ARG A 14 -10.61 10.25 21.34
CA ARG A 14 -10.83 11.65 21.73
C ARG A 14 -11.19 12.58 20.60
N ARG A 15 -10.66 12.36 19.39
CA ARG A 15 -10.82 13.29 18.27
C ARG A 15 -11.87 12.84 17.26
N LEU A 16 -12.03 11.52 17.09
CA LEU A 16 -12.84 10.91 16.05
C LEU A 16 -14.10 10.23 16.61
N ASN A 17 -14.28 10.25 17.94
CA ASN A 17 -15.41 9.66 18.67
C ASN A 17 -15.64 8.17 18.32
N CYS A 18 -14.60 7.45 17.90
CA CYS A 18 -14.70 6.06 17.44
C CYS A 18 -15.73 5.81 16.32
N GLU A 19 -16.14 6.83 15.55
CA GLU A 19 -17.01 6.60 14.41
C GLU A 19 -16.22 5.84 13.31
N PRO A 20 -16.74 4.73 12.77
CA PRO A 20 -16.00 3.89 11.83
C PRO A 20 -15.58 4.65 10.57
N ASN A 21 -16.39 5.63 10.14
CA ASN A 21 -16.13 6.48 8.98
C ASN A 21 -15.12 7.61 9.23
N ASN A 22 -14.76 7.86 10.50
CA ASN A 22 -13.80 8.88 10.90
C ASN A 22 -12.49 8.26 11.38
N SER A 23 -12.19 7.01 11.02
CA SER A 23 -10.91 6.39 11.38
C SER A 23 -9.78 6.86 10.46
N LEU A 24 -8.55 6.89 11.00
CA LEU A 24 -7.36 7.06 10.18
C LEU A 24 -7.17 5.83 9.28
N ALA A 25 -6.48 5.99 8.16
CA ALA A 25 -6.17 4.86 7.28
C ALA A 25 -5.38 3.78 8.06
N PRO A 26 -5.59 2.48 7.79
CA PRO A 26 -4.94 1.38 8.52
C PRO A 26 -3.41 1.49 8.59
N SER A 27 -2.77 2.02 7.54
CA SER A 27 -1.32 2.25 7.51
C SER A 27 -0.81 3.19 8.61
N TYR A 28 -1.66 4.05 9.18
CA TYR A 28 -1.26 4.83 10.35
C TYR A 28 -1.07 3.95 11.57
N ARG A 29 -1.96 2.98 11.82
CA ARG A 29 -1.76 2.05 12.95
C ARG A 29 -0.41 1.32 12.82
N THR A 30 -0.11 0.79 11.64
CA THR A 30 1.19 0.16 11.34
C THR A 30 2.37 1.11 11.56
N LEU A 31 2.23 2.40 11.23
CA LEU A 31 3.27 3.39 11.50
C LEU A 31 3.54 3.54 13.00
N PHE A 32 2.50 3.62 13.84
CA PHE A 32 2.66 3.72 15.30
C PHE A 32 3.27 2.43 15.87
N GLU A 33 2.84 1.25 15.41
CA GLU A 33 3.45 -0.04 15.78
C GLU A 33 4.94 -0.10 15.40
N ASN A 34 5.30 0.41 14.22
CA ASN A 34 6.68 0.47 13.76
C ASN A 34 7.54 1.42 14.61
N VAL A 35 6.97 2.50 15.15
CA VAL A 35 7.67 3.37 16.11
C VAL A 35 8.00 2.60 17.38
N ASP A 36 7.03 1.86 17.93
CA ASP A 36 7.26 1.02 19.11
C ASP A 36 8.35 -0.03 18.85
N ARG A 37 8.30 -0.71 17.70
CA ARG A 37 9.33 -1.66 17.28
C ARG A 37 10.72 -1.02 17.16
N THR A 38 10.80 0.20 16.63
CA THR A 38 12.08 0.91 16.50
C THR A 38 12.73 1.13 17.86
N VAL A 39 11.92 1.54 18.86
CA VAL A 39 12.39 1.78 20.23
C VAL A 39 12.77 0.46 20.90
N ASP A 40 11.93 -0.57 20.78
CA ASP A 40 12.15 -1.88 21.39
C ASP A 40 13.40 -2.59 20.82
N CYS A 41 13.71 -2.36 19.54
CA CYS A 41 14.85 -2.97 18.84
C CYS A 41 16.12 -2.09 18.80
N ASP A 42 16.10 -0.89 19.38
CA ASP A 42 17.19 0.11 19.29
C ASP A 42 17.62 0.41 17.84
N GLY A 43 16.64 0.48 16.92
CA GLY A 43 16.89 0.75 15.51
C GLY A 43 15.94 0.02 14.55
N TYR A 44 16.34 -0.02 13.27
CA TYR A 44 15.59 -0.66 12.20
C TYR A 44 16.08 -2.10 11.97
N GLU A 45 15.13 -3.03 11.87
CA GLU A 45 15.44 -4.45 11.66
C GLU A 45 16.09 -4.72 10.30
N ASN A 46 15.63 -4.01 9.27
CA ASN A 46 16.18 -4.09 7.93
C ASN A 46 16.66 -2.71 7.44
N THR A 47 17.93 -2.63 7.04
CA THR A 47 18.54 -1.42 6.45
C THR A 47 18.88 -1.60 4.96
N GLN A 48 18.62 -2.79 4.41
CA GLN A 48 18.95 -3.13 3.03
C GLN A 48 17.74 -2.99 2.11
N PRO A 49 17.96 -2.62 0.83
CA PRO A 49 16.88 -2.62 -0.15
C PRO A 49 16.23 -3.99 -0.28
N LEU A 50 14.90 -4.00 -0.43
CA LEU A 50 14.13 -5.19 -0.77
C LEU A 50 13.71 -5.16 -2.23
N HIS A 51 13.70 -6.33 -2.86
CA HIS A 51 13.31 -6.48 -4.25
C HIS A 51 11.84 -6.89 -4.36
N LEU A 52 10.97 -5.93 -4.70
CA LEU A 52 9.56 -6.13 -4.94
C LEU A 52 9.35 -6.75 -6.33
N LYS A 53 9.21 -8.07 -6.36
CA LYS A 53 9.00 -8.84 -7.58
C LYS A 53 7.61 -8.63 -8.16
N THR A 54 6.60 -8.81 -7.33
CA THR A 54 5.21 -8.96 -7.77
C THR A 54 4.23 -8.40 -6.76
N ILE A 55 3.09 -7.92 -7.23
CA ILE A 55 1.93 -7.61 -6.42
C ILE A 55 0.75 -8.44 -6.91
N THR A 56 0.04 -9.08 -5.98
CA THR A 56 -1.23 -9.79 -6.23
C THR A 56 -2.36 -9.01 -5.58
N LEU A 57 -3.45 -8.83 -6.31
CA LEU A 57 -4.69 -8.26 -5.81
C LEU A 57 -5.75 -9.35 -5.80
N ALA A 58 -6.61 -9.35 -4.79
CA ALA A 58 -7.71 -10.30 -4.69
C ALA A 58 -8.99 -9.61 -4.22
N GLY A 59 -10.13 -10.03 -4.77
CA GLY A 59 -11.46 -9.58 -4.37
C GLY A 59 -11.76 -8.10 -4.60
N LEU A 60 -11.14 -7.44 -5.59
CA LEU A 60 -11.55 -6.07 -5.95
C LEU A 60 -12.75 -6.09 -6.90
N PRO A 61 -13.86 -5.41 -6.59
CA PRO A 61 -15.06 -5.43 -7.41
C PRO A 61 -14.95 -4.46 -8.60
N VAL A 62 -13.99 -4.70 -9.50
CA VAL A 62 -13.76 -3.86 -10.69
C VAL A 62 -13.70 -4.70 -11.97
N GLU A 63 -14.43 -4.23 -12.99
CA GLU A 63 -14.48 -4.90 -14.30
C GLU A 63 -13.18 -4.69 -15.09
N ASP A 64 -12.66 -3.46 -15.06
CA ASP A 64 -11.44 -3.09 -15.77
C ASP A 64 -10.19 -3.38 -14.92
N ILE A 65 -9.11 -3.80 -15.59
CA ILE A 65 -7.79 -3.99 -14.97
C ILE A 65 -7.37 -2.73 -14.22
N PRO A 66 -7.20 -2.77 -12.89
CA PRO A 66 -6.84 -1.59 -12.12
C PRO A 66 -5.41 -1.13 -12.42
N CYS A 67 -5.18 0.17 -12.38
CA CYS A 67 -3.86 0.75 -12.52
C CYS A 67 -3.13 0.71 -11.17
N LEU A 68 -2.04 -0.04 -11.11
CA LEU A 68 -1.21 -0.18 -9.92
C LEU A 68 0.01 0.75 -10.03
N GLU A 69 0.28 1.50 -8.97
CA GLU A 69 1.46 2.34 -8.87
C GLU A 69 2.23 2.02 -7.58
N VAL A 70 3.56 2.07 -7.67
CA VAL A 70 4.45 2.03 -6.51
C VAL A 70 5.16 3.37 -6.43
N TRP A 71 5.15 3.94 -5.23
CA TRP A 71 5.76 5.20 -4.90
C TRP A 71 6.73 5.02 -3.74
N ASP A 72 7.84 5.74 -3.76
CA ASP A 72 8.76 5.89 -2.64
C ASP A 72 9.02 7.38 -2.37
N LEU A 73 10.00 7.69 -1.54
CA LEU A 73 10.39 9.08 -1.22
C LEU A 73 10.91 9.87 -2.44
N SER A 74 11.37 9.19 -3.51
CA SER A 74 11.83 9.81 -4.75
C SER A 74 10.68 10.12 -5.72
N GLY A 75 9.53 9.46 -5.56
CA GLY A 75 8.35 9.65 -6.39
C GLY A 75 7.79 8.32 -6.89
N LYS A 76 7.16 8.34 -8.07
CA LYS A 76 6.60 7.13 -8.69
C LYS A 76 7.74 6.30 -9.29
N VAL A 77 7.97 5.11 -8.74
CA VAL A 77 8.98 4.16 -9.22
C VAL A 77 8.42 3.09 -10.15
N PHE A 78 7.10 2.83 -10.07
CA PHE A 78 6.42 1.88 -10.94
C PHE A 78 5.00 2.34 -11.29
N GLY A 79 4.56 1.99 -12.50
CA GLY A 79 3.16 2.03 -12.91
C GLY A 79 2.86 0.90 -13.88
N SER A 80 1.82 0.11 -13.62
CA SER A 80 1.51 -1.09 -14.39
C SER A 80 1.19 -0.79 -15.86
N HIS A 81 0.24 0.10 -16.09
CA HIS A 81 -0.24 0.45 -17.43
C HIS A 81 -1.06 1.73 -17.39
N VAL A 82 -1.28 2.27 -18.59
CA VAL A 82 -2.22 3.35 -18.84
C VAL A 82 -3.26 2.83 -19.84
N GLY A 83 -4.53 2.77 -19.43
CA GLY A 83 -5.66 2.35 -20.28
C GLY A 83 -6.07 0.89 -20.09
N TRP A 84 -6.35 0.19 -21.20
CA TRP A 84 -7.11 -1.08 -21.21
C TRP A 84 -6.26 -2.34 -21.49
N LYS A 85 -4.94 -2.21 -21.61
CA LYS A 85 -4.13 -3.28 -22.19
C LYS A 85 -3.63 -4.27 -21.14
N HIS A 86 -4.18 -5.48 -21.17
CA HIS A 86 -3.53 -6.66 -20.64
C HIS A 86 -2.13 -6.80 -21.24
N THR A 87 -1.16 -7.22 -20.42
CA THR A 87 0.20 -7.54 -20.86
C THR A 87 0.66 -8.82 -20.18
N SER A 88 1.80 -9.39 -20.60
CA SER A 88 2.42 -10.50 -19.85
C SER A 88 2.81 -10.11 -18.41
N MET A 89 2.91 -8.81 -18.13
CA MET A 89 3.26 -8.25 -16.83
C MET A 89 2.04 -7.97 -15.96
N CYS A 90 0.81 -8.12 -16.50
CA CYS A 90 -0.42 -7.79 -15.80
C CYS A 90 -1.60 -8.64 -16.29
N THR A 91 -2.12 -9.48 -15.40
CA THR A 91 -3.35 -10.28 -15.62
C THR A 91 -4.44 -9.84 -14.67
N TRP A 92 -5.68 -9.91 -15.13
CA TRP A 92 -6.87 -9.57 -14.36
C TRP A 92 -7.98 -10.56 -14.68
N ASP A 93 -8.59 -11.08 -13.63
CA ASP A 93 -9.80 -11.88 -13.68
C ASP A 93 -10.94 -11.03 -13.09
N SER A 94 -11.77 -10.49 -13.96
CA SER A 94 -12.89 -9.63 -13.58
C SER A 94 -14.05 -10.39 -12.94
N GLU A 95 -14.12 -11.72 -13.06
CA GLU A 95 -15.16 -12.53 -12.42
C GLU A 95 -14.91 -12.66 -10.93
N TYR A 96 -13.65 -12.86 -10.54
CA TYR A 96 -13.25 -13.01 -9.13
C TYR A 96 -12.72 -11.70 -8.51
N GLY A 97 -12.32 -10.73 -9.34
CA GLY A 97 -11.69 -9.50 -8.87
C GLY A 97 -10.23 -9.70 -8.48
N ASP A 98 -9.55 -10.62 -9.17
CA ASP A 98 -8.21 -11.07 -8.82
C ASP A 98 -7.21 -10.68 -9.91
N GLY A 99 -5.98 -10.35 -9.51
CA GLY A 99 -4.97 -9.88 -10.45
C GLY A 99 -3.54 -10.11 -10.00
N TYR A 100 -2.66 -10.16 -10.99
CA TYR A 100 -1.23 -10.30 -10.80
C TYR A 100 -0.49 -9.23 -11.59
N PHE A 101 0.50 -8.59 -10.95
CA PHE A 101 1.29 -7.50 -11.48
C PHE A 101 2.78 -7.79 -11.24
N GLN A 102 3.55 -7.91 -12.31
CA GLN A 102 5.01 -8.01 -12.23
C GLN A 102 5.61 -6.59 -12.14
N VAL A 103 6.31 -6.32 -11.05
CA VAL A 103 6.81 -4.98 -10.68
C VAL A 103 8.31 -4.86 -10.93
N ASP A 104 9.07 -5.84 -10.43
CA ASP A 104 10.52 -5.95 -10.61
C ASP A 104 11.29 -4.67 -10.20
N GLN A 105 11.01 -4.15 -8.99
CA GLN A 105 11.64 -2.92 -8.47
C GLN A 105 12.36 -3.14 -7.15
N ASN A 106 13.49 -2.45 -6.95
CA ASN A 106 14.14 -2.34 -5.64
C ASN A 106 13.53 -1.17 -4.87
N ILE A 107 13.14 -1.41 -3.62
CA ILE A 107 12.56 -0.40 -2.72
C ILE A 107 13.35 -0.36 -1.41
N LEU A 108 13.50 0.82 -0.82
CA LEU A 108 14.16 1.03 0.47
C LEU A 108 13.45 2.15 1.24
N GLY A 109 13.15 1.88 2.51
CA GLY A 109 12.45 2.80 3.39
C GLY A 109 10.94 2.80 3.13
N ASP A 110 10.33 3.98 3.26
CA ASP A 110 8.89 4.14 3.15
C ASP A 110 8.42 4.06 1.69
N PHE A 111 7.36 3.29 1.46
CA PHE A 111 6.74 3.15 0.16
C PHE A 111 5.22 3.18 0.26
N ALA A 112 4.59 3.43 -0.87
CA ALA A 112 3.15 3.36 -1.03
C ALA A 112 2.76 2.58 -2.28
N ILE A 113 1.76 1.71 -2.13
CA ILE A 113 1.07 1.06 -3.23
C ILE A 113 -0.25 1.78 -3.41
N VAL A 114 -0.50 2.30 -4.61
CA VAL A 114 -1.74 2.99 -4.96
C VAL A 114 -2.42 2.21 -6.06
N CYS A 115 -3.65 1.80 -5.82
CA CYS A 115 -4.49 1.12 -6.79
C CYS A 115 -5.60 2.07 -7.24
N LYS A 116 -5.74 2.26 -8.55
CA LYS A 116 -6.74 3.14 -9.16
C LYS A 116 -7.59 2.40 -10.17
N PHE A 117 -8.77 2.93 -10.46
CA PHE A 117 -9.59 2.43 -11.56
C PHE A 117 -8.83 2.51 -12.90
N GLY A 118 -8.96 1.45 -13.69
CA GLY A 118 -8.39 1.33 -15.02
C GLY A 118 -9.27 1.95 -16.12
N GLY A 119 -9.11 1.43 -17.34
CA GLY A 119 -9.97 1.75 -18.48
C GLY A 119 -9.99 3.24 -18.82
N GLN A 120 -11.18 3.84 -18.83
CA GLN A 120 -11.36 5.27 -19.11
C GLN A 120 -10.80 6.18 -18.01
N LEU A 121 -10.70 5.66 -16.78
CA LEU A 121 -10.27 6.42 -15.60
C LEU A 121 -8.76 6.33 -15.34
N ALA A 122 -8.04 5.47 -16.07
CA ALA A 122 -6.61 5.20 -15.87
C ALA A 122 -5.71 6.45 -15.88
N ASN A 123 -6.08 7.48 -16.65
CA ASN A 123 -5.32 8.73 -16.76
C ASN A 123 -5.86 9.87 -15.88
N SER A 124 -6.92 9.62 -15.12
CA SER A 124 -7.50 10.63 -14.26
C SER A 124 -6.51 10.99 -13.14
N LYS A 125 -6.36 12.30 -12.89
CA LYS A 125 -5.64 12.83 -11.74
C LYS A 125 -6.55 13.04 -10.53
N ASP A 126 -7.84 12.76 -10.68
CA ASP A 126 -8.80 12.88 -9.59
C ASP A 126 -8.49 11.85 -8.50
N LYS A 127 -8.51 12.27 -7.24
CA LYS A 127 -8.31 11.39 -6.09
C LYS A 127 -9.45 10.41 -5.91
N SER A 128 -10.64 10.72 -6.44
CA SER A 128 -11.81 9.82 -6.41
C SER A 128 -11.58 8.51 -7.16
N THR A 129 -10.58 8.44 -8.04
CA THR A 129 -10.28 7.21 -8.80
C THR A 129 -9.40 6.23 -8.05
N VAL A 130 -8.93 6.59 -6.85
CA VAL A 130 -8.17 5.68 -5.98
C VAL A 130 -9.12 4.69 -5.34
N ILE A 131 -8.90 3.39 -5.60
CA ILE A 131 -9.62 2.28 -4.99
C ILE A 131 -9.09 2.07 -3.57
N PHE A 132 -7.77 1.95 -3.45
CA PHE A 132 -7.11 1.88 -2.15
C PHE A 132 -5.69 2.43 -2.21
N LYS A 133 -5.17 2.78 -1.03
CA LYS A 133 -3.78 3.13 -0.81
C LYS A 133 -3.26 2.34 0.38
N TYR A 134 -2.13 1.66 0.18
CA TYR A 134 -1.38 0.98 1.22
C TYR A 134 -0.04 1.70 1.40
N GLN A 135 0.38 1.91 2.63
CA GLN A 135 1.68 2.46 2.97
C GLN A 135 2.35 1.59 4.02
N ASN A 136 3.63 1.34 3.83
CA ASN A 136 4.48 0.65 4.79
C ASN A 136 5.94 1.04 4.56
N THR A 137 6.86 0.45 5.32
CA THR A 137 8.29 0.70 5.24
C THR A 137 9.04 -0.62 5.16
N THR A 138 10.10 -0.68 4.36
CA THR A 138 10.93 -1.90 4.24
C THR A 138 11.72 -2.20 5.51
N ALA A 139 11.78 -1.26 6.45
CA ALA A 139 12.57 -1.35 7.68
C ALA A 139 12.15 -2.48 8.62
N PHE A 140 10.91 -2.96 8.51
CA PHE A 140 10.32 -3.99 9.38
C PHE A 140 9.81 -5.22 8.61
N LEU A 141 10.20 -5.34 7.34
CA LEU A 141 9.77 -6.44 6.48
C LEU A 141 10.86 -7.50 6.40
N THR A 142 10.47 -8.75 6.66
CA THR A 142 11.30 -9.94 6.47
C THR A 142 10.95 -10.59 5.12
N GLY A 143 11.96 -10.98 4.34
CA GLY A 143 11.91 -11.14 2.87
C GLY A 143 11.02 -12.21 2.23
N ASP A 144 10.01 -12.74 2.92
CA ASP A 144 9.30 -13.95 2.47
C ASP A 144 7.92 -13.68 1.84
N LYS A 145 7.10 -12.77 2.40
CA LYS A 145 5.83 -12.29 1.80
C LYS A 145 5.20 -11.20 2.69
N LEU A 146 4.49 -10.25 2.09
CA LEU A 146 3.55 -9.37 2.81
C LEU A 146 2.13 -9.84 2.49
N GLU A 147 1.34 -10.13 3.52
CA GLU A 147 -0.09 -10.45 3.41
C GLU A 147 -0.93 -9.29 3.93
#